data_AF-A0A645E9B8-F1
#
_entry.id   AF-A0A645E9B8-F1
#
_cell.length_a   1.000
_cell.length_b   1.000
_cell.length_c   1.000
_cell.angle_alpha   90.00
_cell.angle_beta   90.00
_cell.angle_gamma   90.00
#
_symmetry.space_group_name_H-M   'P 1'
#
loop_
_entity.id
_entity.type
_entity.pdbx_description
1 polymer ?
#
loop_
_entity_poly.entity_id
_entity_poly.type
_entity_poly.pdbx_seq_one_letter_code
_entity_poly.pdbx_strand_id
1 'polypeptide(L)'
;MKRKIKKAAILFVVLCLALLSFKVITSTDLGLMLRLHHIAAENETLTFQQAFPFSWDVAYRDAGVYGTGSRLKEKYKLDFTVSELMRDDKNRILFFKGEKLVRVVTYEIGYTDIDLKKGNDEIMPQTKFSVFWKDEKKNDLVLTQMGD
;
A
#
# COMPACT_ATOMS: atom_id res chain seq x y z
N MET A 1 -24.92 34.96 26.67
CA MET A 1 -25.20 33.65 26.02
C MET A 1 -24.68 33.55 24.58
N LYS A 2 -25.05 34.47 23.67
CA LYS A 2 -24.70 34.40 22.23
C LYS A 2 -23.19 34.29 21.91
N ARG A 3 -22.30 34.94 22.68
CA ARG A 3 -20.83 34.84 22.49
C ARG A 3 -20.24 33.47 22.87
N LYS A 4 -20.79 32.80 23.89
CA LYS A 4 -20.31 31.47 24.32
C LYS A 4 -20.70 30.39 23.30
N ILE A 5 -21.92 30.48 22.76
CA ILE A 5 -22.42 29.58 21.71
C ILE A 5 -21.61 29.72 20.41
N LYS A 6 -21.26 30.96 20.01
CA LYS A 6 -20.40 31.19 18.83
C LYS A 6 -19.01 30.56 18.98
N LYS A 7 -18.38 30.67 20.16
CA LYS A 7 -17.07 30.05 20.42
C LYS A 7 -17.14 28.52 20.38
N ALA A 8 -18.18 27.92 20.96
CA ALA A 8 -18.38 26.48 20.93
C ALA A 8 -18.60 25.95 19.50
N ALA A 9 -19.39 26.67 18.68
CA ALA A 9 -19.60 26.31 17.28
C ALA A 9 -18.30 26.37 16.46
N ILE A 10 -17.48 27.42 16.65
CA ILE A 10 -16.18 27.53 15.97
C ILE A 10 -15.26 26.38 16.38
N LEU A 11 -15.20 26.05 17.67
CA LEU A 11 -14.35 24.97 18.17
C LEU A 11 -14.78 23.60 17.61
N PHE A 12 -16.08 23.36 17.49
CA PHE A 12 -16.62 22.16 16.86
C PHE A 12 -16.26 22.07 15.37
N VAL A 13 -16.37 23.18 14.63
CA VAL A 13 -15.97 23.22 13.20
C VAL A 13 -14.47 22.95 13.05
N VAL A 14 -13.63 23.55 13.90
CA VAL A 14 -12.18 23.29 13.89
C VAL A 14 -11.87 21.82 14.20
N LEU A 15 -12.56 21.21 15.17
CA LEU A 15 -12.40 19.80 15.49
C LEU A 15 -12.82 18.89 14.31
N CYS A 16 -13.95 19.19 13.68
CA CYS A 16 -14.41 18.46 12.49
C CYS A 16 -13.42 18.60 11.33
N LEU A 17 -12.89 19.79 11.09
CA LEU A 17 -11.87 20.02 10.06
C LEU A 17 -10.56 19.28 10.37
N ALA A 18 -10.14 19.23 11.63
CA ALA A 18 -8.97 18.46 12.07
C ALA A 18 -9.17 16.94 11.91
N LEU A 19 -10.37 16.43 12.21
CA LEU A 19 -10.70 15.01 12.00
C LEU A 19 -10.78 14.66 10.51
N LEU A 20 -11.29 15.57 9.67
CA LEU A 20 -11.34 15.40 8.22
C LEU A 20 -9.93 15.43 7.62
N SER A 21 -9.07 16.36 8.02
CA SER A 21 -7.68 16.42 7.54
C SER A 21 -6.86 15.21 7.99
N PHE A 22 -7.07 14.70 9.21
CA PHE A 22 -6.46 13.46 9.67
C PHE A 22 -6.88 12.25 8.82
N LYS A 23 -8.18 12.13 8.50
CA LYS A 23 -8.67 11.10 7.57
C LYS A 23 -8.01 11.22 6.20
N VAL A 24 -7.89 12.44 5.66
CA VAL A 24 -7.25 12.68 4.36
C VAL A 24 -5.81 12.20 4.37
N ILE A 25 -5.01 12.55 5.38
CA ILE A 25 -3.59 12.15 5.47
C ILE A 25 -3.45 10.63 5.54
N THR A 26 -4.24 9.95 6.37
CA THR A 26 -4.22 8.47 6.46
C THR A 26 -4.72 7.77 5.19
N SER A 27 -5.45 8.49 4.33
CA SER A 27 -5.96 7.99 3.06
C SER A 27 -5.02 8.26 1.88
N THR A 28 -3.89 8.93 2.07
CA THR A 28 -2.89 9.14 1.01
C THR A 28 -1.89 7.99 0.95
N ASP A 29 -1.29 7.80 -0.24
CA ASP A 29 -0.21 6.83 -0.45
C ASP A 29 0.99 7.07 0.48
N LEU A 30 1.23 8.33 0.89
CA LEU A 30 2.26 8.67 1.86
C LEU A 30 1.96 8.13 3.27
N GLY A 31 0.71 8.27 3.74
CA GLY A 31 0.28 7.73 5.02
C GLY A 31 0.35 6.19 5.05
N LEU A 32 0.07 5.57 3.91
CA LEU A 32 0.23 4.13 3.72
C LEU A 32 1.71 3.71 3.80
N MET A 33 2.62 4.41 3.11
CA MET A 33 4.06 4.11 3.14
C MET A 33 4.66 4.28 4.54
N LEU A 34 4.31 5.34 5.27
CA LEU A 34 4.75 5.56 6.65
C LEU A 34 4.25 4.46 7.59
N ARG A 35 3.00 4.02 7.42
CA ARG A 35 2.43 2.93 8.20
C ARG A 35 3.12 1.60 7.88
N LEU A 36 3.37 1.30 6.61
CA LEU A 36 4.11 0.12 6.19
C LEU A 36 5.51 0.11 6.79
N HIS A 37 6.19 1.25 6.83
CA HIS A 37 7.51 1.40 7.44
C HIS A 37 7.49 1.12 8.94
N HIS A 38 6.56 1.75 9.67
CA HIS A 38 6.44 1.55 11.11
C HIS A 38 6.08 0.10 11.47
N ILE A 39 5.12 -0.51 10.78
CA ILE A 39 4.69 -1.88 11.09
C ILE A 39 5.79 -2.89 10.70
N ALA A 40 6.50 -2.67 9.59
CA ALA A 40 7.62 -3.54 9.19
C ALA A 40 8.80 -3.49 10.16
N ALA A 41 9.04 -2.34 10.82
CA ALA A 41 10.07 -2.23 11.86
C ALA A 41 9.76 -3.06 13.12
N GLU A 42 8.48 -3.35 13.37
CA GLU A 42 8.04 -4.07 14.58
C GLU A 42 7.67 -5.54 14.31
N ASN A 43 7.54 -5.95 13.05
CA ASN A 43 7.04 -7.27 12.67
C ASN A 43 7.83 -7.85 11.48
N GLU A 44 8.46 -9.02 11.68
CA GLU A 44 9.18 -9.73 10.61
C GLU A 44 8.26 -10.17 9.44
N THR A 45 6.95 -10.28 9.67
CA THR A 45 5.98 -10.70 8.65
C THR A 45 4.61 -10.08 8.87
N LEU A 46 4.00 -9.55 7.80
CA LEU A 46 2.70 -8.90 7.84
C LEU A 46 1.74 -9.48 6.82
N THR A 47 0.45 -9.48 7.16
CA THR A 47 -0.60 -9.77 6.18
C THR A 47 -0.97 -8.50 5.39
N PHE A 48 -1.41 -8.68 4.15
CA PHE A 48 -1.90 -7.57 3.33
C PHE A 48 -3.05 -6.81 3.99
N GLN A 49 -3.98 -7.47 4.70
CA GLN A 49 -5.08 -6.78 5.37
C GLN A 49 -4.58 -5.82 6.49
N GLN A 50 -3.51 -6.19 7.19
CA GLN A 50 -2.93 -5.34 8.24
C GLN A 50 -2.27 -4.08 7.65
N ALA A 51 -1.62 -4.24 6.50
CA ALA A 51 -0.99 -3.17 5.73
C ALA A 51 -2.02 -2.25 5.06
N PHE A 52 -3.11 -2.82 4.54
CA PHE A 52 -4.13 -2.15 3.75
C PHE A 52 -5.51 -2.29 4.41
N PRO A 53 -5.77 -1.58 5.52
CA PRO A 53 -6.95 -1.78 6.38
C PRO A 53 -8.20 -1.05 5.84
N PHE A 54 -8.45 -1.15 4.55
CA PHE A 54 -9.73 -0.75 3.94
C PHE A 54 -10.47 -2.01 3.49
N SER A 55 -11.68 -1.83 2.96
CA SER A 55 -12.49 -2.96 2.51
C SER A 55 -12.13 -3.34 1.07
N TRP A 56 -11.67 -4.58 0.89
CA TRP A 56 -11.33 -5.22 -0.38
C TRP A 56 -11.40 -6.74 -0.19
N ASP A 57 -11.59 -7.48 -1.29
CA ASP A 57 -11.74 -8.94 -1.27
C ASP A 57 -10.52 -9.63 -1.89
N VAL A 58 -10.00 -9.08 -2.98
CA VAL A 58 -8.82 -9.58 -3.71
C VAL A 58 -8.01 -8.41 -4.24
N ALA A 59 -6.70 -8.58 -4.34
CA ALA A 59 -5.84 -7.63 -5.01
C ALA A 59 -4.94 -8.32 -6.03
N TYR A 60 -4.52 -7.56 -7.05
CA TYR A 60 -3.66 -8.07 -8.12
C TYR A 60 -2.40 -7.24 -8.25
N ARG A 61 -1.25 -7.91 -8.31
CA ARG A 61 0.04 -7.29 -8.63
C ARG A 61 0.13 -7.11 -10.14
N ASP A 62 0.16 -5.85 -10.57
CA ASP A 62 0.47 -5.49 -11.95
C ASP A 62 1.96 -5.14 -12.05
N ALA A 63 2.78 -6.18 -12.25
CA ALA A 63 4.21 -6.06 -12.47
C ALA A 63 4.47 -5.96 -13.98
N GLY A 64 4.65 -4.74 -14.48
CA GLY A 64 4.92 -4.47 -15.87
C GLY A 64 5.32 -3.03 -16.10
N VAL A 65 6.46 -2.83 -16.75
CA VAL A 65 6.90 -1.53 -17.25
C VAL A 65 5.85 -1.02 -18.24
N TYR A 66 5.36 0.22 -18.06
CA TYR A 66 4.25 0.78 -18.84
C TYR A 66 2.95 -0.04 -18.79
N GLY A 67 2.75 -0.82 -17.72
CA GLY A 67 1.56 -1.65 -17.57
C GLY A 67 0.27 -0.81 -17.56
N THR A 68 -0.71 -1.21 -18.35
CA THR A 68 -2.11 -0.71 -18.30
C THR A 68 -3.05 -1.73 -17.62
N GLY A 69 -2.48 -2.80 -17.07
CA GLY A 69 -3.24 -3.91 -16.47
C GLY A 69 -3.85 -4.87 -17.49
N SER A 70 -3.58 -4.71 -18.79
CA SER A 70 -4.16 -5.55 -19.86
C SER A 70 -3.97 -7.05 -19.63
N ARG A 71 -2.80 -7.48 -19.13
CA ARG A 71 -2.55 -8.88 -18.77
C ARG A 71 -3.53 -9.39 -17.72
N LEU A 72 -3.83 -8.57 -16.71
CA LEU A 72 -4.75 -8.92 -15.63
C LEU A 72 -6.20 -8.95 -16.14
N LYS A 73 -6.59 -8.00 -17.00
CA LYS A 73 -7.91 -8.00 -17.66
C LYS A 73 -8.14 -9.30 -18.44
N GLU A 74 -7.15 -9.72 -19.22
CA GLU A 74 -7.25 -10.93 -20.03
C GLU A 74 -7.28 -12.20 -19.17
N LYS A 75 -6.36 -12.30 -18.20
CA LYS A 75 -6.17 -13.49 -17.35
C LYS A 75 -7.32 -13.71 -16.38
N TYR A 76 -7.81 -12.65 -15.73
CA TYR A 76 -8.82 -12.73 -14.67
C TYR A 76 -10.20 -12.23 -15.10
N LYS A 77 -10.38 -11.87 -16.38
CA LYS A 77 -11.65 -11.36 -16.94
C LYS A 77 -12.19 -10.13 -16.18
N LEU A 78 -11.28 -9.26 -15.75
CA LEU A 78 -11.59 -8.05 -14.98
C LEU A 78 -11.87 -6.87 -15.92
N ASP A 79 -12.80 -6.00 -15.52
CA ASP A 79 -13.08 -4.72 -16.18
C ASP A 79 -12.68 -3.54 -15.28
N PHE A 80 -11.66 -2.80 -15.70
CA PHE A 80 -11.18 -1.62 -14.99
C PHE A 80 -10.37 -0.71 -15.91
N THR A 81 -10.17 0.54 -15.50
CA THR A 81 -9.27 1.48 -16.19
C THR A 81 -8.32 2.08 -15.20
N VAL A 82 -7.03 2.09 -15.55
CA VAL A 82 -5.94 2.65 -14.76
C VAL A 82 -5.00 3.39 -15.69
N SER A 83 -4.40 4.47 -15.20
CA SER A 83 -3.40 5.22 -15.96
C SER A 83 -2.18 4.35 -16.23
N GLU A 84 -1.51 4.60 -17.34
CA GLU A 84 -0.23 3.95 -17.64
C GLU A 84 0.82 4.30 -16.57
N LEU A 85 1.63 3.32 -16.19
CA LEU A 85 2.79 3.57 -15.33
C LEU A 85 3.89 4.26 -16.17
N MET A 86 4.14 5.53 -15.91
CA MET A 86 5.13 6.34 -16.64
C MET A 86 6.58 6.05 -16.25
N ARG A 87 6.83 5.15 -15.30
CA ARG A 87 8.15 4.81 -14.77
C ARG A 87 8.32 3.29 -14.75
N ASP A 88 9.49 2.84 -15.19
CA ASP A 88 9.90 1.44 -15.26
C ASP A 88 10.32 0.87 -13.90
N ASP A 89 10.71 1.74 -12.96
CA ASP A 89 11.05 1.41 -11.58
C ASP A 89 9.85 1.35 -10.64
N LYS A 90 8.62 1.30 -11.18
CA LYS A 90 7.39 1.23 -10.38
C LYS A 90 6.54 0.03 -10.74
N ASN A 91 5.96 -0.57 -9.71
CA ASN A 91 4.89 -1.56 -9.81
C ASN A 91 3.63 -1.01 -9.15
N ARG A 92 2.49 -1.67 -9.35
CA ARG A 92 1.27 -1.35 -8.61
C ARG A 92 0.49 -2.57 -8.17
N ILE A 93 -0.36 -2.35 -7.18
CA ILE A 93 -1.33 -3.29 -6.66
C ILE A 93 -2.72 -2.71 -6.91
N LEU A 94 -3.58 -3.51 -7.52
CA LEU A 94 -4.96 -3.17 -7.85
C LEU A 94 -5.88 -3.90 -6.88
N PHE A 95 -6.57 -3.17 -6.00
CA PHE A 95 -7.47 -3.75 -5.00
C PHE A 95 -8.91 -3.73 -5.49
N PHE A 96 -9.58 -4.86 -5.38
CA PHE A 96 -10.96 -5.06 -5.83
C PHE A 96 -11.88 -5.42 -4.66
N LYS A 97 -13.14 -5.01 -4.77
CA LYS A 97 -14.25 -5.49 -3.94
C LYS A 97 -15.35 -6.00 -4.88
N GLY A 98 -15.61 -7.30 -4.85
CA GLY A 98 -16.23 -8.00 -5.97
C GLY A 98 -15.46 -7.73 -7.27
N GLU A 99 -16.18 -7.30 -8.30
CA GLU A 99 -15.60 -6.98 -9.61
C GLU A 99 -15.10 -5.53 -9.73
N LYS A 100 -15.31 -4.70 -8.70
CA LYS A 100 -15.02 -3.26 -8.76
C LYS A 100 -13.64 -2.94 -8.23
N LEU A 101 -12.83 -2.23 -9.03
CA LEU A 101 -11.58 -1.62 -8.57
C LEU A 101 -11.89 -0.54 -7.51
N VAL A 102 -11.40 -0.74 -6.29
CA VAL A 102 -11.60 0.20 -5.17
C VAL A 102 -10.35 1.02 -4.85
N ARG A 103 -9.16 0.51 -5.19
CA ARG A 103 -7.91 1.24 -4.95
C ARG A 103 -6.76 0.79 -5.85
N VAL A 104 -5.88 1.73 -6.14
CA VAL A 104 -4.58 1.49 -6.79
C VAL A 104 -3.50 1.97 -5.84
N VAL A 105 -2.49 1.15 -5.59
CA VAL A 105 -1.31 1.54 -4.82
C VAL A 105 -0.09 1.31 -5.69
N THR A 106 0.69 2.37 -5.91
CA THR A 106 1.95 2.28 -6.66
C THR A 106 3.12 2.22 -5.68
N TYR A 107 4.12 1.40 -5.97
CA TYR A 107 5.32 1.27 -5.16
C TYR A 107 6.57 1.16 -6.03
N GLU A 108 7.71 1.59 -5.50
CA GLU A 108 8.99 1.55 -6.21
C GLU A 108 9.66 0.17 -6.09
N ILE A 109 10.18 -0.32 -7.21
CA ILE A 109 10.90 -1.59 -7.31
C ILE A 109 12.20 -1.47 -6.50
N GLY A 110 12.36 -2.35 -5.51
CA GLY A 110 13.55 -2.39 -4.66
C GLY A 110 13.39 -1.78 -3.26
N TYR A 111 12.27 -1.11 -2.96
CA TYR A 111 11.90 -0.73 -1.58
C TYR A 111 10.87 -1.67 -0.95
N THR A 112 10.28 -2.55 -1.74
CA THR A 112 9.28 -3.51 -1.27
C THR A 112 9.39 -4.76 -2.12
N ASP A 113 9.72 -5.88 -1.48
CA ASP A 113 9.72 -7.19 -2.13
C ASP A 113 8.50 -7.97 -1.65
N ILE A 114 7.47 -8.03 -2.50
CA ILE A 114 6.29 -8.81 -2.20
C ILE A 114 6.57 -10.22 -2.71
N ASP A 115 6.93 -11.12 -1.80
CA ASP A 115 7.14 -12.54 -2.10
C ASP A 115 5.81 -13.21 -2.45
N LEU A 116 5.40 -13.06 -3.71
CA LEU A 116 4.35 -13.85 -4.32
C LEU A 116 5.00 -15.05 -5.00
N LYS A 117 4.45 -16.24 -4.75
CA LYS A 117 4.82 -17.44 -5.51
C LYS A 117 4.81 -17.13 -7.00
N LYS A 118 5.89 -17.48 -7.70
CA LYS A 118 6.09 -17.21 -9.13
C LYS A 118 4.84 -17.56 -9.95
N GLY A 119 4.30 -16.58 -10.68
CA GLY A 119 3.11 -16.74 -11.53
C GLY A 119 1.77 -16.49 -10.83
N ASN A 120 1.77 -16.32 -9.51
CA ASN A 120 0.62 -15.82 -8.78
C ASN A 120 0.65 -14.29 -8.73
N ASP A 121 -0.30 -13.68 -9.43
CA ASP A 121 -0.51 -12.23 -9.37
C ASP A 121 -1.57 -11.85 -8.34
N GLU A 122 -2.26 -12.84 -7.77
CA GLU A 122 -3.39 -12.67 -6.88
C GLU A 122 -2.93 -12.64 -5.41
N ILE A 123 -3.49 -11.67 -4.68
CA ILE A 123 -3.16 -11.35 -3.31
C ILE A 123 -4.47 -11.39 -2.52
N MET A 124 -4.51 -12.21 -1.49
CA MET A 124 -5.63 -12.31 -0.57
C MET A 124 -5.36 -11.49 0.69
N PRO A 125 -6.40 -11.10 1.46
CA PRO A 125 -6.24 -10.38 2.73
C PRO A 125 -5.22 -11.02 3.68
N GLN A 126 -5.20 -12.35 3.75
CA GLN A 126 -4.30 -13.15 4.58
C GLN A 126 -2.93 -13.42 3.96
N THR A 127 -2.67 -13.02 2.71
CA THR A 127 -1.37 -13.18 2.07
C THR A 127 -0.33 -12.46 2.91
N LYS A 128 0.75 -13.17 3.26
CA LYS A 128 1.88 -12.63 4.01
C LYS A 128 2.90 -12.02 3.07
N PHE A 129 3.55 -10.95 3.48
CA PHE A 129 4.68 -10.35 2.77
C PHE A 129 5.68 -9.73 3.76
N SER A 130 6.90 -9.54 3.28
CA SER A 130 7.98 -8.86 4.00
C SER A 130 8.29 -7.54 3.30
N VAL A 131 8.63 -6.50 4.07
CA VAL A 131 9.05 -5.22 3.50
C VAL A 131 10.53 -5.06 3.76
N PHE A 132 11.34 -4.94 2.70
CA PHE A 132 12.77 -4.71 2.82
C PHE A 132 13.09 -3.30 2.34
N TRP A 133 13.60 -2.47 3.24
CA TRP A 133 14.05 -1.12 2.90
C TRP A 133 15.52 -1.19 2.44
N LYS A 134 15.81 -0.59 1.28
CA LYS A 134 17.12 -0.68 0.61
C LYS A 134 18.29 -0.10 1.42
N ASP A 135 18.03 0.58 2.53
CA ASP A 135 19.06 1.15 3.40
C ASP A 135 19.58 0.19 4.51
N GLU A 136 18.98 -0.99 4.70
CA GLU A 136 19.47 -1.94 5.71
C GLU A 136 20.43 -3.01 5.16
N LYS A 137 20.53 -3.18 3.83
CA LYS A 137 21.47 -4.14 3.20
C LYS A 137 22.87 -3.58 2.92
N LYS A 138 23.35 -2.59 3.68
CA LYS A 138 24.77 -2.20 3.64
C LYS A 138 25.62 -2.74 4.79
N ASN A 139 25.03 -3.31 5.85
CA ASN A 139 25.82 -3.83 6.98
C ASN A 139 25.87 -5.37 7.11
N ASP A 140 25.03 -6.13 6.40
CA ASP A 140 25.03 -7.61 6.51
C ASP A 140 25.91 -8.33 5.48
N LEU A 141 26.71 -7.60 4.68
CA LEU A 141 27.71 -8.19 3.79
C LEU A 141 29.10 -8.35 4.43
N VAL A 142 29.23 -8.08 5.74
CA VAL A 142 30.46 -8.32 6.50
C VAL A 142 30.12 -9.03 7.80
N LEU A 143 29.63 -10.26 7.74
CA LEU A 143 29.71 -11.25 8.83
C LEU A 143 29.36 -12.64 8.26
N THR A 144 30.14 -13.09 7.28
CA THR A 144 30.42 -14.52 7.14
C THR A 144 31.92 -14.67 7.01
N GLN A 145 32.59 -14.45 8.16
CA GLN A 145 33.91 -15.01 8.44
C GLN A 145 33.80 -16.54 8.26
N MET A 146 34.67 -17.14 7.44
CA MET A 146 35.81 -17.93 7.91
C MET A 146 35.44 -18.92 9.02
N GLY A 147 35.48 -20.20 8.68
CA GLY A 147 35.37 -21.32 9.62
C GLY A 147 35.25 -22.65 8.90
N ASP A 148 36.42 -23.17 8.51
CA ASP A 148 36.83 -24.54 8.11
C ASP A 148 36.07 -25.32 7.01
#